data_AF-A0A7Y2H870-F1
#
_entry.id   AF-A0A7Y2H870-F1
#
_cell.length_a   1.000
_cell.length_b   1.000
_cell.length_c   1.000
_cell.angle_alpha   90.00
_cell.angle_beta   90.00
_cell.angle_gamma   90.00
#
_symmetry.space_group_name_H-M   'P 1'
#
loop_
_entity.id
_entity.type
_entity.pdbx_description
1 polymer ?
#
loop_
_entity_poly.entity_id
_entity_poly.type
_entity_poly.pdbx_seq_one_letter_code
_entity_poly.pdbx_strand_id
1 'polypeptide(L)'
;MKTSLLAGAGALTCSSCSDANDSGEKVKVLSTDGTLVEVDKSAIHQVSQQPASPVEARQGIPGKKFVMVIDLGKCRNARKCVSLCQEMHDLPPEDEWIKV
;
A
#
# COMPACT_ATOMS: atom_id res chain seq x y z
N MET A 1 35.38 54.20 41.39
CA MET A 1 35.70 54.11 39.94
C MET A 1 35.95 52.65 39.60
N LYS A 2 35.03 52.05 38.83
CA LYS A 2 35.22 50.98 37.82
C LYS A 2 33.83 50.37 37.54
N THR A 3 33.16 50.99 36.58
CA THR A 3 31.99 50.50 35.86
C THR A 3 32.36 49.32 34.96
N SER A 4 31.32 48.61 34.52
CA SER A 4 31.20 47.83 33.28
C SER A 4 31.11 46.32 33.46
N LEU A 5 29.89 45.77 33.27
CA LEU A 5 29.65 44.80 32.20
C LEU A 5 28.16 44.82 31.81
N LEU A 6 27.90 45.18 30.55
CA LEU A 6 26.61 45.00 29.88
C LEU A 6 26.33 43.49 29.75
N ALA A 7 25.19 43.03 30.26
CA ALA A 7 24.61 41.73 29.91
C ALA A 7 23.40 41.97 29.00
N GLY A 8 23.67 42.12 27.71
CA GLY A 8 22.66 41.97 26.67
C GLY A 8 22.83 40.60 26.03
N ALA A 9 21.83 39.73 26.10
CA ALA A 9 21.75 38.53 25.28
C ALA A 9 20.29 38.06 25.17
N GLY A 10 19.68 38.39 24.02
CA GLY A 10 18.75 37.55 23.26
C GLY A 10 17.54 37.00 23.99
N ALA A 11 16.40 37.68 23.84
CA ALA A 11 15.12 37.00 23.85
C ALA A 11 15.14 35.93 22.75
N LEU A 12 15.15 34.65 23.17
CA LEU A 12 14.91 33.51 22.31
C LEU A 12 13.46 33.57 21.83
N THR A 13 13.20 34.29 20.75
CA THR A 13 11.95 34.14 20.00
C THR A 13 12.01 32.75 19.37
N CYS A 14 11.27 31.80 19.95
CA CYS A 14 10.93 30.55 19.27
C CYS A 14 10.19 30.93 17.99
N SER A 15 10.93 31.00 16.88
CA SER A 15 10.33 30.97 15.55
C SER A 15 9.55 29.68 15.44
N SER A 16 8.23 29.82 15.43
CA SER A 16 7.32 28.80 14.95
C SER A 16 7.79 28.39 13.56
N CYS A 17 8.42 27.22 13.45
CA CYS A 17 8.65 26.57 12.17
C CYS A 17 7.30 26.06 11.67
N SER A 18 6.45 26.98 11.19
CA SER A 18 5.26 26.67 10.42
C SER A 18 5.65 26.57 8.95
N ASP A 19 6.53 25.63 8.62
CA ASP A 19 6.64 25.15 7.25
C ASP A 19 5.61 24.04 7.08
N ALA A 20 4.38 24.41 6.76
CA ALA A 20 3.40 23.45 6.28
C ALA A 20 2.44 24.15 5.32
N ASN A 21 2.50 23.75 4.04
CA ASN A 21 1.43 23.98 3.08
C ASN A 21 0.21 23.15 3.51
N ASP A 22 -0.45 23.55 4.60
CA ASP A 22 -1.61 22.86 5.15
C ASP A 22 -2.83 23.24 4.30
N SER A 23 -3.48 22.23 3.69
CA SER A 23 -4.65 22.46 2.83
C SER A 23 -5.88 22.90 3.65
N GLY A 24 -5.88 22.61 4.96
CA GLY A 24 -7.01 22.83 5.86
C GLY A 24 -8.17 21.84 5.65
N GLU A 25 -8.09 20.99 4.62
CA GLU A 25 -9.06 19.94 4.30
C GLU A 25 -8.53 18.61 4.84
N LYS A 26 -9.16 18.09 5.90
CA LYS A 26 -8.79 16.81 6.50
C LYS A 26 -9.57 15.66 5.89
N VAL A 27 -8.88 14.55 5.63
CA VAL A 27 -9.44 13.31 5.09
C VAL A 27 -9.21 12.18 6.08
N LYS A 28 -10.23 11.32 6.24
CA LYS A 28 -10.14 10.12 7.08
C LYS A 28 -9.48 8.98 6.30
N VAL A 29 -8.40 8.43 6.84
CA VAL A 29 -7.63 7.32 6.26
C VAL A 29 -7.60 6.16 7.26
N LEU A 30 -7.72 4.93 6.74
CA LEU A 30 -7.51 3.72 7.54
C LEU A 30 -6.04 3.30 7.45
N SER A 31 -5.36 3.27 8.58
CA SER A 31 -3.96 2.84 8.67
C SER A 31 -3.85 1.30 8.60
N THR A 32 -2.63 0.81 8.35
CA THR A 32 -2.35 -0.63 8.17
C THR A 32 -2.53 -1.46 9.44
N ASP A 33 -2.48 -0.82 10.61
CA ASP A 33 -2.84 -1.35 11.93
C ASP A 33 -4.35 -1.32 12.21
N GLY A 34 -5.16 -0.85 11.27
CA GLY A 34 -6.63 -0.82 11.37
C GLY A 34 -7.18 0.37 12.16
N THR A 35 -6.36 1.38 12.45
CA THR A 35 -6.78 2.61 13.13
C THR A 35 -7.22 3.68 12.13
N LEU A 36 -8.22 4.49 12.50
CA LEU A 36 -8.77 5.53 11.63
C LEU A 36 -8.19 6.88 12.03
N VAL A 37 -7.48 7.53 11.11
CA VAL A 37 -6.74 8.77 11.35
C VAL A 37 -7.18 9.88 10.42
N GLU A 38 -7.14 11.13 10.89
CA GLU A 38 -7.41 12.32 10.08
C GLU A 38 -6.10 12.97 9.67
N VAL A 39 -5.88 13.07 8.36
CA VAL A 39 -4.66 13.62 7.77
C VAL A 39 -5.03 14.76 6.84
N ASP A 40 -4.22 15.83 6.80
CA ASP A 40 -4.41 16.91 5.84
C ASP A 40 -4.20 16.38 4.41
N LYS A 41 -5.04 16.86 3.49
CA LYS A 41 -5.05 16.41 2.10
C LYS A 41 -3.73 16.68 1.39
N SER A 42 -3.00 17.75 1.74
CA SER A 42 -1.70 18.06 1.11
C SER A 42 -0.61 17.04 1.47
N ALA A 43 -0.74 16.37 2.61
CA ALA A 43 0.17 15.30 3.03
C ALA A 43 -0.14 13.96 2.34
N ILE A 44 -1.32 13.81 1.73
CA ILE A 44 -1.73 12.58 1.04
C ILE A 44 -1.27 12.65 -0.41
N HIS A 45 -0.36 11.74 -0.77
CA HIS A 45 0.05 11.55 -2.15
C HIS A 45 -0.57 10.26 -2.66
N GLN A 46 -1.32 10.35 -3.76
CA GLN A 46 -1.83 9.16 -4.43
C GLN A 46 -0.64 8.39 -5.01
N VAL A 47 -0.28 7.28 -4.38
CA VAL A 47 0.73 6.39 -4.93
C VAL A 47 0.10 5.65 -6.12
N SER A 48 0.40 6.07 -7.35
CA SER A 48 0.10 5.23 -8.51
C SER A 48 1.15 4.13 -8.56
N GLN A 49 0.87 2.99 -7.94
CA GLN A 49 1.68 1.80 -8.17
C GLN A 49 1.40 1.33 -9.59
N GLN A 50 2.38 1.49 -10.49
CA GLN A 50 2.30 0.86 -11.80
C GLN A 50 2.26 -0.66 -11.58
N PRO A 51 1.40 -1.40 -12.30
CA PRO A 51 1.39 -2.85 -12.22
C PRO A 51 2.80 -3.39 -12.51
N ALA A 52 3.22 -4.41 -11.76
CA ALA A 52 4.44 -5.13 -12.09
C ALA A 52 4.37 -5.64 -13.53
N SER A 53 5.49 -5.64 -14.24
CA SER A 53 5.54 -6.25 -15.57
C SER A 53 5.17 -7.74 -15.47
N PRO A 54 4.69 -8.37 -16.55
CA PRO A 54 4.38 -9.80 -16.54
C PRO A 54 5.56 -10.69 -16.13
N VAL A 55 6.79 -10.24 -16.34
CA VAL A 55 8.01 -10.98 -15.94
C VAL A 55 8.22 -10.89 -14.44
N GLU A 56 8.13 -9.68 -13.86
CA GLU A 56 8.29 -9.45 -12.43
C GLU A 56 7.17 -10.12 -11.62
N ALA A 57 5.92 -10.07 -12.11
CA ALA A 57 4.78 -10.68 -11.44
C ALA A 57 4.94 -12.20 -11.23
N ARG A 58 5.63 -12.89 -12.15
CA ARG A 58 5.89 -14.34 -12.06
C ARG A 58 6.94 -14.73 -11.02
N GLN A 59 7.76 -13.78 -10.54
CA GLN A 59 8.73 -14.05 -9.47
C GLN A 59 8.05 -14.20 -8.10
N GLY A 60 6.88 -13.59 -7.93
CA GLY A 60 6.18 -13.54 -6.64
C GLY A 60 6.78 -12.52 -5.67
N ILE A 61 6.23 -12.45 -4.45
CA ILE A 61 6.64 -11.49 -3.42
C ILE A 61 7.47 -12.23 -2.36
N PRO A 62 8.72 -11.79 -2.07
CA PRO A 62 9.57 -12.41 -1.06
C PRO A 62 8.88 -12.52 0.31
N GLY A 63 8.99 -13.69 0.93
CA GLY A 63 8.39 -13.96 2.26
C GLY A 63 6.86 -14.05 2.27
N LYS A 64 6.19 -13.99 1.12
CA LYS A 64 4.73 -14.17 1.00
C LYS A 64 4.41 -15.47 0.27
N LYS A 65 3.23 -16.02 0.57
CA LYS A 65 2.66 -17.19 -0.10
C LYS A 65 1.26 -16.82 -0.60
N PHE A 66 0.97 -17.17 -1.84
CA PHE A 66 -0.36 -16.99 -2.42
C PHE A 66 -1.12 -18.31 -2.31
N VAL A 67 -2.33 -18.25 -1.75
CA VAL A 67 -3.20 -19.42 -1.58
C VAL A 67 -4.50 -19.13 -2.31
N MET A 68 -4.85 -20.01 -3.24
CA MET A 68 -6.17 -20.00 -3.89
C MET A 68 -7.11 -20.90 -3.09
N VAL A 69 -8.28 -20.39 -2.73
CA VAL A 69 -9.32 -21.14 -2.02
C VAL A 69 -10.54 -21.23 -2.92
N ILE A 70 -10.97 -22.46 -3.22
CA ILE A 70 -12.15 -22.74 -4.03
C ILE A 70 -13.28 -23.20 -3.11
N ASP A 71 -14.38 -22.46 -3.10
CA ASP A 71 -15.58 -22.80 -2.35
C ASP A 71 -16.40 -23.87 -3.11
N LEU A 72 -16.27 -25.13 -2.68
CA LEU A 72 -16.99 -26.26 -3.29
C LEU A 72 -18.51 -26.19 -3.07
N GLY A 73 -18.99 -25.49 -2.05
CA GLY A 73 -20.43 -25.29 -1.82
C GLY A 73 -21.08 -24.36 -2.86
N LYS A 74 -20.28 -23.51 -3.50
CA LYS A 74 -20.71 -22.62 -4.61
C LYS A 74 -20.34 -23.15 -5.98
N CYS A 75 -19.49 -24.17 -6.06
CA CYS A 75 -19.06 -24.75 -7.33
C CYS A 75 -20.24 -25.41 -8.05
N ARG A 76 -20.55 -24.94 -9.26
CA ARG A 76 -21.62 -25.52 -10.12
C ARG A 76 -21.09 -26.52 -11.14
N ASN A 77 -19.84 -26.93 -11.01
CA ASN A 77 -19.14 -27.78 -11.98
C ASN A 77 -19.28 -27.28 -13.45
N ALA A 78 -19.21 -25.96 -13.66
CA ALA A 78 -19.30 -25.37 -15.01
C ALA A 78 -18.01 -25.58 -15.84
N ARG A 79 -16.97 -26.18 -15.24
CA ARG A 79 -15.66 -26.52 -15.84
C ARG A 79 -14.86 -25.37 -16.46
N LYS A 80 -15.32 -24.13 -16.34
CA LYS A 80 -14.63 -22.93 -16.87
C LYS A 80 -13.23 -22.72 -16.29
N CYS A 81 -13.02 -23.04 -15.01
CA CYS A 81 -11.69 -22.95 -14.39
C CYS A 81 -10.69 -23.92 -15.04
N VAL A 82 -11.12 -25.15 -15.34
CA VAL A 82 -10.30 -26.16 -16.01
C VAL A 82 -9.97 -25.71 -17.43
N SER A 83 -10.97 -25.35 -18.24
CA SER A 83 -10.76 -24.97 -19.64
C SER A 83 -9.76 -23.81 -19.81
N LEU A 84 -9.92 -22.74 -19.02
CA LEU A 84 -9.04 -21.57 -19.11
C LEU A 84 -7.62 -21.86 -18.62
N CYS A 85 -7.45 -22.68 -17.58
CA CYS A 85 -6.12 -23.12 -17.18
C CYS A 85 -5.48 -24.01 -18.26
N GLN A 86 -6.25 -24.87 -18.91
CA GLN A 86 -5.75 -25.74 -19.96
C GLN A 86 -5.20 -24.96 -21.15
N GLU A 87 -5.91 -23.90 -21.58
CA GLU A 87 -5.49 -22.99 -22.67
C GLU A 87 -4.12 -22.35 -22.42
N MET A 88 -3.71 -22.24 -21.16
CA MET A 88 -2.44 -21.62 -20.76
C MET A 88 -1.32 -22.63 -20.50
N HIS A 89 -1.65 -23.91 -20.37
CA HIS A 89 -0.73 -24.94 -19.87
C HIS A 89 -0.53 -26.12 -20.84
N ASP A 90 -1.17 -26.10 -22.02
CA ASP A 90 -0.93 -27.01 -23.14
C ASP A 90 -0.89 -28.51 -22.77
N LEU A 91 -1.67 -28.90 -21.77
CA LEU A 91 -1.78 -30.30 -21.35
C LEU A 91 -2.79 -31.05 -22.23
N PRO A 92 -2.63 -32.39 -22.38
CA PRO A 92 -3.65 -33.22 -23.00
C PRO A 92 -5.01 -33.08 -22.30
N PRO A 93 -6.15 -33.17 -23.01
CA PRO A 93 -7.48 -32.96 -22.42
C PRO A 93 -7.82 -33.86 -21.22
N GLU A 94 -7.21 -35.04 -21.16
CA GLU A 94 -7.33 -36.01 -20.07
C GLU A 94 -6.59 -35.58 -18.79
N ASP A 95 -5.60 -34.69 -18.91
CA ASP A 95 -4.76 -34.20 -17.82
C ASP A 95 -5.13 -32.75 -17.49
N GLU A 96 -5.99 -32.58 -16.48
CA GLU A 96 -6.42 -31.26 -16.02
C GLU A 96 -5.30 -30.56 -15.21
N TRP A 97 -4.96 -29.33 -15.60
CA TRP A 97 -3.99 -28.52 -14.86
C TRP A 97 -4.46 -28.17 -13.44
N ILE A 98 -5.68 -27.64 -13.34
CA ILE A 98 -6.31 -27.29 -12.06
C ILE A 98 -7.22 -28.42 -11.60
N LYS A 99 -6.93 -28.98 -10.43
CA LYS A 99 -7.72 -30.02 -9.79
C LYS A 99 -8.65 -29.38 -8.77
N VAL A 100 -9.96 -29.62 -8.90
CA VAL A 100 -11.02 -29.01 -8.08
C VAL A 100 -11.74 -30.07 -7.26
#